data_AF-A0A2W5YSN0-F1
#
_entry.id   AF-A0A2W5YSN0-F1
#
_cell.length_a   1.000
_cell.length_b   1.000
_cell.length_c   1.000
_cell.angle_alpha   90.00
_cell.angle_beta   90.00
_cell.angle_gamma   90.00
#
_symmetry.space_group_name_H-M   'P 1'
#
loop_
_entity.id
_entity.type
_entity.pdbx_description
1 polymer ?
#
loop_
_entity_poly.entity_id
_entity_poly.type
_entity_poly.pdbx_seq_one_letter_code
_entity_poly.pdbx_strand_id
1 'polypeptide(L)'
;MAKIPGHRRFLLLLAGAVALAMGAIAFGARPAISEDRELKEIDLKSWDCSDRLEGNAKTPDGAERNRLKNRSAPNFAGPIIKAMNTASFLQYVAAFEAKARNARRKDLIAPQRQQLDPLEKQIVSFEGYLVLAYAGPPETTNCASTDFHDWHLELFEKPLDHAPVIGDPTPIICEITPRTQNAIFRDNIRMQALAGFIRAPDFTIEPTGHAARRIRATGYLVWDDEHNGTADVGPTILSIGENKYHHPWRSTAWEIHPVIKIEALEGALVLPTASPSPTPPVSAASPKIIPSAAPSASSQPQFVTITQPVKIKIPYGETVLQRGTRLSVLSHDAKTVRVRYLDAIYAIPITSTDFR
;
A
#
# COMPACT_ATOMS: atom_id res chain seq x y z
N MET A 1 48.49 63.99 35.48
CA MET A 1 48.46 62.85 36.42
C MET A 1 47.04 62.30 36.42
N ALA A 2 46.80 61.16 35.76
CA ALA A 2 46.57 59.84 36.37
C ALA A 2 45.25 59.80 37.19
N LYS A 3 44.29 58.90 36.98
CA LYS A 3 44.37 57.43 36.82
C LYS A 3 43.14 56.89 36.06
N ILE A 4 43.36 55.86 35.24
CA ILE A 4 42.33 54.94 34.74
C ILE A 4 42.15 53.81 35.77
N PRO A 5 40.90 53.49 36.16
CA PRO A 5 40.51 52.09 36.42
C PRO A 5 39.08 51.81 35.89
N GLY A 6 38.69 50.61 35.48
CA GLY A 6 39.37 49.32 35.49
C GLY A 6 38.48 48.29 34.80
N HIS A 7 39.15 47.39 34.08
CA HIS A 7 38.61 46.16 33.52
C HIS A 7 37.95 45.29 34.59
N ARG A 8 36.62 45.14 34.57
CA ARG A 8 35.93 44.05 35.28
C ARG A 8 34.53 43.75 34.75
N ARG A 9 34.32 43.83 33.44
CA ARG A 9 33.06 43.44 32.78
C ARG A 9 33.26 42.63 31.49
N PHE A 10 34.31 41.82 31.42
CA PHE A 10 34.61 41.04 30.21
C PHE A 10 34.84 39.54 30.44
N LEU A 11 34.29 38.98 31.52
CA LEU A 11 34.44 37.55 31.84
C LEU A 11 33.17 36.87 32.34
N LEU A 12 32.00 37.33 31.88
CA LEU A 12 30.70 36.71 32.17
C LEU A 12 29.80 36.61 30.92
N LEU A 13 30.41 36.63 29.72
CA LEU A 13 29.74 36.47 28.43
C LEU A 13 30.39 35.39 27.54
N LEU A 14 31.24 34.52 28.11
CA LEU A 14 31.89 33.42 27.39
C LEU A 14 31.68 32.03 28.02
N ALA A 15 30.79 31.90 29.00
CA ALA A 15 30.37 30.61 29.57
C ALA A 15 28.89 30.27 29.28
N GLY A 16 28.24 31.05 28.41
CA GLY A 16 26.83 30.85 27.99
C GLY A 16 26.67 30.57 26.49
N ALA A 17 27.76 30.21 25.78
CA ALA A 17 27.76 29.99 24.33
C ALA A 17 28.32 28.63 23.90
N VAL A 18 28.48 27.68 24.84
CA VAL A 18 28.92 26.29 24.55
C VAL A 18 27.84 25.25 24.94
N ALA A 19 26.73 25.66 25.56
CA ALA A 19 25.62 24.77 25.94
C ALA A 19 24.42 24.79 24.98
N LEU A 20 24.58 25.32 23.76
CA LEU A 20 23.50 25.49 22.78
C LEU A 20 23.90 25.05 21.36
N ALA A 21 24.81 24.08 21.24
CA ALA A 21 25.23 23.52 19.95
C ALA A 21 25.43 21.98 19.99
N MET A 22 24.69 21.29 20.87
CA MET A 22 24.47 19.83 20.79
C MET A 22 22.97 19.51 20.85
N GLY A 23 22.16 20.35 20.21
CA GLY A 23 20.81 19.94 19.79
C GLY A 23 21.00 18.95 18.65
N ALA A 24 20.93 17.67 18.99
CA ALA A 24 21.00 16.56 18.07
C ALA A 24 20.24 16.88 16.78
N ILE A 25 20.96 16.99 15.68
CA ILE A 25 20.42 16.62 14.37
C ILE A 25 20.18 15.12 14.51
N ALA A 26 19.07 14.75 15.13
CA ALA A 26 18.47 13.47 14.88
C ALA A 26 18.13 13.54 13.39
N PHE A 27 19.03 13.03 12.56
CA PHE A 27 18.64 12.49 11.26
C PHE A 27 17.59 11.43 11.60
N GLY A 28 16.33 11.87 11.68
CA GLY A 28 15.22 11.00 11.98
C GLY A 28 15.30 9.88 10.96
N ALA A 29 15.55 8.66 11.43
CA ALA A 29 15.53 7.51 10.58
C ALA A 29 14.21 7.56 9.82
N ARG A 30 14.28 7.60 8.47
CA ARG A 30 13.09 7.63 7.64
C ARG A 30 12.19 6.47 8.09
N PRO A 31 10.88 6.69 8.29
CA PRO A 31 10.00 5.61 8.67
C PRO A 31 10.16 4.47 7.67
N ALA A 32 10.42 3.27 8.18
CA ALA A 32 10.56 2.11 7.33
C ALA A 32 9.20 1.86 6.65
N ILE A 33 9.16 1.95 5.32
CA ILE A 33 8.00 1.53 4.53
C ILE A 33 8.11 0.03 4.30
N SER A 34 6.97 -0.66 4.17
CA SER A 34 6.95 -2.08 3.85
C SER A 34 7.70 -2.38 2.56
N GLU A 35 8.52 -3.42 2.58
CA GLU A 35 9.20 -3.95 1.40
C GLU A 35 8.29 -4.79 0.50
N ASP A 36 6.98 -4.77 0.73
CA ASP A 36 6.02 -5.44 -0.15
C ASP A 36 6.03 -4.81 -1.55
N ARG A 37 6.05 -5.67 -2.56
CA ARG A 37 5.90 -5.30 -3.98
C ARG A 37 4.67 -5.93 -4.62
N GLU A 38 3.91 -6.71 -3.86
CA GLU A 38 2.72 -7.42 -4.32
C GLU A 38 1.74 -7.59 -3.17
N LEU A 39 0.43 -7.65 -3.47
CA LEU A 39 -0.56 -8.08 -2.49
C LEU A 39 -0.22 -9.48 -2.00
N LYS A 40 -0.50 -9.73 -0.74
CA LYS A 40 -0.30 -11.03 -0.10
C LYS A 40 -1.48 -11.37 0.78
N GLU A 41 -1.66 -12.66 1.03
CA GLU A 41 -2.55 -13.08 2.10
C GLU A 41 -1.91 -12.77 3.46
N ILE A 42 -2.59 -11.94 4.25
CA ILE A 42 -2.15 -11.50 5.57
C ILE A 42 -3.02 -12.11 6.67
N ASP A 43 -2.41 -12.47 7.80
CA ASP A 43 -3.15 -12.91 8.98
C ASP A 43 -3.60 -11.72 9.82
N LEU A 44 -4.82 -11.25 9.56
CA LEU A 44 -5.43 -10.15 10.31
C LEU A 44 -5.59 -10.45 11.80
N LYS A 45 -5.56 -11.71 12.24
CA LYS A 45 -5.65 -12.04 13.68
C LYS A 45 -4.40 -11.62 14.45
N SER A 46 -3.26 -11.55 13.77
CA SER A 46 -1.98 -11.11 14.34
C SER A 46 -1.83 -9.59 14.37
N TRP A 47 -2.79 -8.85 13.82
CA TRP A 47 -2.78 -7.39 13.78
C TRP A 47 -3.47 -6.80 15.01
N ASP A 48 -2.70 -6.08 15.83
CA ASP A 48 -3.19 -5.40 17.04
C ASP A 48 -4.25 -4.32 16.78
N CYS A 49 -4.39 -3.88 15.52
CA CYS A 49 -5.39 -2.89 15.09
C CYS A 49 -6.63 -3.54 14.45
N SER A 50 -6.70 -4.87 14.39
CA SER A 50 -7.76 -5.59 13.65
C SER A 50 -9.16 -5.32 14.18
N ASP A 51 -9.32 -4.98 15.45
CA ASP A 51 -10.59 -4.62 16.09
C ASP A 51 -10.76 -3.10 16.33
N ARG A 52 -9.82 -2.27 15.86
CA ARG A 52 -9.83 -0.81 16.06
C ARG A 52 -10.02 -0.07 14.74
N LEU A 53 -11.25 0.33 14.43
CA LEU A 53 -11.54 1.04 13.18
C LEU A 53 -10.95 2.46 13.16
N GLU A 54 -10.84 3.10 14.32
CA GLU A 54 -10.24 4.43 14.52
C GLU A 54 -8.71 4.41 14.41
N GLY A 55 -8.09 3.22 14.36
CA GLY A 55 -6.66 3.08 14.42
C GLY A 55 -6.06 3.57 15.74
N ASN A 56 -4.93 4.29 15.67
CA ASN A 56 -4.29 4.92 16.83
C ASN A 56 -4.32 6.47 16.79
N ALA A 57 -5.26 7.04 16.02
CA ALA A 57 -5.43 8.48 15.86
C ALA A 57 -5.46 9.21 17.20
N LYS A 58 -4.85 10.40 17.25
CA LYS A 58 -4.76 11.24 18.46
C LYS A 58 -5.83 12.32 18.54
N THR A 59 -6.55 12.55 17.45
CA THR A 59 -7.58 13.59 17.36
C THR A 59 -8.94 12.97 16.98
N PRO A 60 -10.06 13.56 17.41
CA PRO A 60 -11.39 13.06 17.07
C PRO A 60 -11.67 13.01 15.56
N ASP A 61 -11.20 14.01 14.81
CA ASP A 61 -11.32 14.06 13.35
C ASP A 61 -10.46 13.00 12.65
N GLY A 62 -9.26 12.71 13.17
CA GLY A 62 -8.45 11.59 12.70
C GLY A 62 -9.12 10.24 12.96
N ALA A 63 -9.71 10.05 14.14
CA ALA A 63 -10.46 8.84 14.46
C ALA A 63 -11.72 8.67 13.58
N GLU A 64 -12.41 9.78 13.26
CA GLU A 64 -13.52 9.79 12.30
C GLU A 64 -13.07 9.34 10.90
N ARG A 65 -12.00 9.93 10.36
CA ARG A 65 -11.45 9.56 9.05
C ARG A 65 -10.95 8.11 9.02
N ASN A 66 -10.22 7.67 10.05
CA ASN A 66 -9.72 6.30 10.12
C ASN A 66 -10.85 5.28 10.13
N ARG A 67 -11.97 5.55 10.83
CA ARG A 67 -13.15 4.67 10.76
C ARG A 67 -13.69 4.52 9.35
N LEU A 68 -13.66 5.60 8.55
CA LEU A 68 -14.12 5.58 7.16
C LEU A 68 -13.14 4.81 6.26
N LYS A 69 -11.82 4.97 6.48
CA LYS A 69 -10.76 4.23 5.80
C LYS A 69 -10.80 2.72 6.12
N ASN A 70 -11.12 2.34 7.36
CA ASN A 70 -11.17 0.96 7.83
C ASN A 70 -12.53 0.24 7.61
N ARG A 71 -13.42 0.76 6.77
CA ARG A 71 -14.73 0.12 6.57
C ARG A 71 -14.62 -1.27 5.95
N SER A 72 -15.50 -2.17 6.38
CA SER A 72 -15.62 -3.50 5.77
C SER A 72 -16.27 -3.43 4.40
N ALA A 73 -15.95 -4.42 3.56
CA ALA A 73 -16.70 -4.68 2.33
C ALA A 73 -18.18 -4.96 2.65
N PRO A 74 -19.15 -4.27 2.04
CA PRO A 74 -20.55 -4.58 2.20
C PRO A 74 -20.96 -5.73 1.27
N ASN A 75 -22.18 -6.22 1.47
CA ASN A 75 -22.81 -7.11 0.49
C ASN A 75 -23.22 -6.30 -0.75
N PHE A 76 -22.70 -6.68 -1.92
CA PHE A 76 -23.00 -6.03 -3.20
C PHE A 76 -24.36 -6.42 -3.81
N ALA A 77 -25.14 -7.29 -3.17
CA ALA A 77 -26.49 -7.61 -3.60
C ALA A 77 -27.42 -6.40 -3.40
N GLY A 78 -27.65 -5.60 -4.46
CA GLY A 78 -28.71 -4.59 -4.50
C GLY A 78 -28.31 -3.17 -4.93
N PRO A 79 -27.15 -2.60 -4.55
CA PRO A 79 -26.83 -1.23 -4.91
C PRO A 79 -26.48 -1.09 -6.40
N ILE A 80 -27.07 -0.10 -7.07
CA ILE A 80 -26.55 0.39 -8.35
C ILE A 80 -25.26 1.15 -8.04
N ILE A 81 -24.12 0.57 -8.39
CA ILE A 81 -22.82 1.19 -8.18
C ILE A 81 -22.59 2.21 -9.29
N LYS A 82 -22.36 3.47 -8.91
CA LYS A 82 -22.06 4.53 -9.87
C LYS A 82 -20.66 4.32 -10.44
N ALA A 83 -20.58 4.02 -11.73
CA ALA A 83 -19.32 3.96 -12.47
C ALA A 83 -18.91 5.35 -12.96
N MET A 84 -17.64 5.71 -12.80
CA MET A 84 -17.08 7.01 -13.13
C MET A 84 -15.69 6.84 -13.78
N ASN A 85 -15.38 7.74 -14.70
CA ASN A 85 -14.02 8.03 -15.16
C ASN A 85 -13.50 9.31 -14.48
N THR A 86 -12.28 9.74 -14.79
CA THR A 86 -11.66 10.96 -14.23
C THR A 86 -12.57 12.19 -14.32
N ALA A 87 -13.07 12.53 -15.51
CA ALA A 87 -13.90 13.72 -15.71
C ALA A 87 -15.19 13.70 -14.87
N SER A 88 -15.93 12.58 -14.91
CA SER A 88 -17.18 12.42 -14.16
C SER A 88 -16.96 12.36 -12.64
N PHE A 89 -15.85 11.77 -12.18
CA PHE A 89 -15.49 11.74 -10.76
C PHE A 89 -15.20 13.15 -10.23
N LEU A 90 -14.35 13.90 -10.93
CA LEU A 90 -14.03 15.29 -10.57
C LEU A 90 -15.26 16.18 -10.59
N GLN A 91 -16.12 16.05 -11.60
CA GLN A 91 -17.40 16.76 -11.66
C GLN A 91 -18.30 16.41 -10.46
N TYR A 92 -18.32 15.13 -10.05
CA TYR A 92 -19.18 14.66 -8.99
C TYR A 92 -18.84 15.27 -7.62
N VAL A 93 -17.56 15.44 -7.33
CA VAL A 93 -17.08 15.91 -6.02
C VAL A 93 -16.82 17.42 -5.96
N ALA A 94 -16.74 18.10 -7.11
CA ALA A 94 -16.38 19.52 -7.24
C ALA A 94 -17.20 20.46 -6.34
N ALA A 95 -18.51 20.22 -6.21
CA ALA A 95 -19.39 21.10 -5.45
C ALA A 95 -19.09 21.11 -3.95
N PHE A 96 -18.68 19.97 -3.37
CA PHE A 96 -18.25 19.92 -1.98
C PHE A 96 -16.81 20.44 -1.84
N GLU A 97 -15.93 20.03 -2.75
CA GLU A 97 -14.52 20.43 -2.73
C GLU A 97 -14.33 21.96 -2.78
N ALA A 98 -15.14 22.67 -3.59
CA ALA A 98 -15.13 24.13 -3.63
C ALA A 98 -15.46 24.78 -2.27
N LYS A 99 -16.25 24.12 -1.42
CA LYS A 99 -16.67 24.63 -0.09
C LYS A 99 -15.72 24.24 1.03
N ALA A 100 -14.97 23.15 0.85
CA ALA A 100 -14.15 22.53 1.89
C ALA A 100 -12.64 22.63 1.61
N ARG A 101 -12.24 23.36 0.57
CA ARG A 101 -10.82 23.58 0.23
C ARG A 101 -10.04 24.12 1.43
N ASN A 102 -8.91 23.48 1.74
CA ASN A 102 -8.05 23.80 2.88
C ASN A 102 -8.72 23.68 4.26
N ALA A 103 -9.92 23.11 4.37
CA ALA A 103 -10.62 22.89 5.64
C ALA A 103 -10.30 21.50 6.19
N ARG A 104 -10.22 21.34 7.51
CA ARG A 104 -10.20 20.02 8.15
C ARG A 104 -11.61 19.60 8.52
N ARG A 105 -11.83 18.32 8.79
CA ARG A 105 -13.13 17.81 9.31
C ARG A 105 -13.59 18.59 10.53
N LYS A 106 -12.67 18.88 11.46
CA LYS A 106 -12.95 19.69 12.66
C LYS A 106 -13.43 21.12 12.36
N ASP A 107 -13.14 21.65 11.18
CA ASP A 107 -13.50 23.00 10.75
C ASP A 107 -14.85 23.03 10.02
N LEU A 108 -15.42 21.87 9.68
CA LEU A 108 -16.69 21.80 8.96
C LEU A 108 -17.88 22.21 9.82
N ILE A 109 -18.67 23.15 9.31
CA ILE A 109 -19.96 23.54 9.91
C ILE A 109 -21.05 22.50 9.60
N ALA A 110 -22.15 22.54 10.36
CA ALA A 110 -23.23 21.55 10.25
C ALA A 110 -23.79 21.37 8.81
N PRO A 111 -24.05 22.43 8.02
CA PRO A 111 -24.48 22.25 6.63
C PRO A 111 -23.45 21.54 5.74
N GLN A 112 -22.15 21.78 5.96
CA GLN A 112 -21.10 21.09 5.20
C GLN A 112 -21.06 19.61 5.61
N ARG A 113 -21.16 19.29 6.90
CA ARG A 113 -21.24 17.91 7.38
C ARG A 113 -22.46 17.17 6.82
N GLN A 114 -23.62 17.81 6.80
CA GLN A 114 -24.83 17.27 6.18
C GLN A 114 -24.67 16.95 4.69
N GLN A 115 -23.82 17.71 3.97
CA GLN A 115 -23.48 17.41 2.59
C GLN A 115 -22.43 16.29 2.46
N LEU A 116 -21.45 16.24 3.37
CA LEU A 116 -20.36 15.27 3.37
C LEU A 116 -20.85 13.86 3.68
N ASP A 117 -21.62 13.69 4.77
CA ASP A 117 -22.07 12.40 5.28
C ASP A 117 -22.68 11.47 4.22
N PRO A 118 -23.63 11.91 3.36
CA PRO A 118 -24.19 11.05 2.32
C PRO A 118 -23.21 10.78 1.17
N LEU A 119 -22.21 11.63 0.92
CA LEU A 119 -21.18 11.37 -0.09
C LEU A 119 -20.26 10.25 0.38
N GLU A 120 -19.79 10.32 1.62
CA GLU A 120 -18.83 9.33 2.14
C GLU A 120 -19.45 7.94 2.33
N LYS A 121 -20.77 7.84 2.48
CA LYS A 121 -21.48 6.55 2.53
C LYS A 121 -21.58 5.85 1.16
N GLN A 122 -21.27 6.55 0.07
CA GLN A 122 -21.43 5.98 -1.26
C GLN A 122 -20.30 5.04 -1.62
N ILE A 123 -20.68 4.02 -2.37
CA ILE A 123 -19.76 3.11 -3.04
C ILE A 123 -19.81 3.44 -4.51
N VAL A 124 -18.64 3.62 -5.08
CA VAL A 124 -18.45 4.03 -6.46
C VAL A 124 -17.46 3.09 -7.12
N SER A 125 -17.56 2.98 -8.44
CA SER A 125 -16.55 2.34 -9.27
C SER A 125 -15.85 3.41 -10.09
N PHE A 126 -14.52 3.41 -10.07
CA PHE A 126 -13.71 4.33 -10.84
C PHE A 126 -12.83 3.57 -11.82
N GLU A 127 -12.79 4.03 -13.07
CA GLU A 127 -11.94 3.47 -14.11
C GLU A 127 -10.74 4.38 -14.41
N GLY A 128 -9.56 3.79 -14.44
CA GLY A 128 -8.31 4.46 -14.79
C GLY A 128 -7.20 3.46 -15.07
N TYR A 129 -6.06 3.95 -15.54
CA TYR A 129 -4.85 3.16 -15.75
C TYR A 129 -4.03 3.14 -14.46
N LEU A 130 -3.74 1.95 -13.93
CA LEU A 130 -2.88 1.82 -12.76
C LEU A 130 -1.44 2.08 -13.19
N VAL A 131 -0.95 3.29 -12.98
CA VAL A 131 0.41 3.67 -13.38
C VAL A 131 1.39 3.32 -12.27
N LEU A 132 1.11 3.75 -11.04
CA LEU A 132 1.99 3.52 -9.89
C LEU A 132 1.21 2.87 -8.75
N ALA A 133 1.76 1.81 -8.17
CA ALA A 133 1.25 1.20 -6.95
C ALA A 133 2.36 1.03 -5.91
N TYR A 134 2.05 1.17 -4.63
CA TYR A 134 3.04 1.01 -3.57
C TYR A 134 2.42 0.79 -2.19
N ALA A 135 3.22 0.21 -1.30
CA ALA A 135 2.90 0.16 0.12
C ALA A 135 2.93 1.57 0.72
N GLY A 136 1.82 2.00 1.30
CA GLY A 136 1.70 3.26 2.00
C GLY A 136 2.65 3.35 3.19
N PRO A 137 3.03 4.56 3.60
CA PRO A 137 3.79 4.74 4.82
C PRO A 137 2.97 4.28 6.05
N PRO A 138 3.61 4.08 7.22
CA PRO A 138 2.89 3.83 8.46
C PRO A 138 1.91 4.95 8.78
N GLU A 139 0.61 4.63 8.78
CA GLU A 139 -0.47 5.59 9.03
C GLU A 139 -1.20 5.30 10.33
N THR A 140 -1.83 6.33 10.90
CA THR A 140 -2.61 6.14 12.13
C THR A 140 -3.80 5.21 11.94
N THR A 141 -4.37 5.15 10.73
CA THR A 141 -5.47 4.24 10.38
C THR A 141 -5.11 2.78 10.59
N ASN A 142 -3.82 2.45 10.41
CA ASN A 142 -3.30 1.10 10.60
C ASN A 142 -2.44 0.93 11.85
N CYS A 143 -2.63 1.80 12.85
CA CYS A 143 -1.86 1.83 14.08
C CYS A 143 -0.34 2.02 13.86
N ALA A 144 0.05 2.70 12.78
CA ALA A 144 1.44 2.89 12.34
C ALA A 144 2.20 1.57 12.11
N SER A 145 1.49 0.52 11.70
CA SER A 145 2.13 -0.74 11.33
C SER A 145 2.85 -0.63 9.99
N THR A 146 4.04 -1.23 9.91
CA THR A 146 4.77 -1.45 8.65
C THR A 146 4.33 -2.71 7.93
N ASP A 147 3.71 -3.67 8.63
CA ASP A 147 3.34 -4.98 8.08
C ASP A 147 1.88 -5.00 7.62
N PHE A 148 1.05 -4.14 8.22
CA PHE A 148 -0.34 -3.91 7.87
C PHE A 148 -0.47 -2.46 7.44
N HIS A 149 -0.30 -2.21 6.15
CA HIS A 149 -0.33 -0.87 5.57
C HIS A 149 -1.40 -0.81 4.47
N ASP A 150 -1.77 0.40 4.09
CA ASP A 150 -2.61 0.58 2.91
C ASP A 150 -1.76 0.41 1.66
N TRP A 151 -2.35 -0.03 0.55
CA TRP A 151 -1.74 0.08 -0.77
C TRP A 151 -2.25 1.31 -1.46
N HIS A 152 -1.36 2.23 -1.81
CA HIS A 152 -1.70 3.39 -2.63
C HIS A 152 -1.66 2.99 -4.09
N LEU A 153 -2.74 3.31 -4.80
CA LEU A 153 -2.91 3.09 -6.22
C LEU A 153 -3.13 4.44 -6.89
N GLU A 154 -2.22 4.85 -7.74
CA GLU A 154 -2.31 6.09 -8.51
C GLU A 154 -2.89 5.78 -9.90
N LEU A 155 -4.18 6.08 -10.07
CA LEU A 155 -4.92 5.80 -11.31
C LEU A 155 -4.99 7.07 -12.17
N PHE A 156 -4.43 6.99 -13.37
CA PHE A 156 -4.41 8.08 -14.34
C PHE A 156 -5.49 7.89 -15.40
N GLU A 157 -5.94 8.99 -16.03
CA GLU A 157 -6.91 8.93 -17.12
C GLU A 157 -6.36 8.19 -18.35
N LYS A 158 -5.05 8.36 -18.60
CA LYS A 158 -4.31 7.74 -19.69
C LYS A 158 -3.15 6.92 -19.10
N PRO A 159 -2.70 5.85 -19.78
CA PRO A 159 -1.50 5.15 -19.35
C PRO A 159 -0.28 6.06 -19.55
N LEU A 160 0.74 5.86 -18.71
CA LEU A 160 2.07 6.43 -18.90
C LEU A 160 3.05 5.30 -19.23
N ASP A 161 3.99 5.54 -20.12
CA ASP A 161 5.12 4.65 -20.45
C ASP A 161 6.39 4.99 -19.66
N HIS A 162 6.31 6.00 -18.80
CA HIS A 162 7.33 6.42 -17.85
C HIS A 162 6.75 6.56 -16.44
N ALA A 163 7.62 6.57 -15.42
CA ALA A 163 7.22 6.94 -14.07
C ALA A 163 6.68 8.39 -14.05
N PRO A 164 5.78 8.77 -13.11
CA PRO A 164 5.25 10.13 -13.05
C PRO A 164 6.35 11.20 -12.96
N VAL A 165 6.27 12.22 -13.82
CA VAL A 165 7.21 13.35 -13.92
C VAL A 165 6.49 14.69 -13.94
N ILE A 166 7.26 15.78 -13.82
CA ILE A 166 6.74 17.14 -13.93
C ILE A 166 6.08 17.35 -15.30
N GLY A 167 4.86 17.90 -15.30
CA GLY A 167 4.05 18.13 -16.48
C GLY A 167 2.99 17.06 -16.74
N ASP A 168 3.06 15.90 -16.09
CA ASP A 168 2.02 14.88 -16.17
C ASP A 168 0.74 15.33 -15.45
N PRO A 169 -0.44 14.83 -15.87
CA PRO A 169 -1.67 14.98 -15.07
C PRO A 169 -1.49 14.30 -13.71
N THR A 170 -2.21 14.75 -12.70
CA THR A 170 -2.21 14.04 -11.40
C THR A 170 -3.22 12.88 -11.39
N PRO A 171 -2.99 11.85 -10.56
CA PRO A 171 -3.88 10.71 -10.46
C PRO A 171 -5.13 10.97 -9.61
N ILE A 172 -6.10 10.08 -9.72
CA ILE A 172 -7.07 9.80 -8.65
C ILE A 172 -6.47 8.71 -7.75
N ILE A 173 -6.51 8.95 -6.44
CA ILE A 173 -5.97 8.02 -5.44
C ILE A 173 -7.04 6.99 -5.07
N CYS A 174 -6.64 5.73 -5.09
CA CYS A 174 -7.40 4.61 -4.56
C CYS A 174 -6.52 3.87 -3.56
N GLU A 175 -7.08 3.44 -2.42
CA GLU A 175 -6.30 2.80 -1.35
C GLU A 175 -6.93 1.47 -0.93
N ILE A 176 -6.15 0.38 -0.95
CA ILE A 176 -6.55 -0.92 -0.39
C ILE A 176 -6.11 -0.97 1.06
N THR A 177 -7.03 -1.19 1.99
CA THR A 177 -6.71 -1.38 3.40
C THR A 177 -6.40 -2.85 3.73
N PRO A 178 -5.64 -3.17 4.80
CA PRO A 178 -5.46 -4.55 5.25
C PRO A 178 -6.77 -5.35 5.36
N ARG A 179 -7.88 -4.70 5.73
CA ARG A 179 -9.19 -5.35 5.89
C ARG A 179 -9.80 -5.85 4.58
N THR A 180 -9.48 -5.24 3.44
CA THR A 180 -10.01 -5.65 2.13
C THR A 180 -8.96 -6.38 1.27
N GLN A 181 -7.68 -6.22 1.57
CA GLN A 181 -6.58 -6.83 0.82
C GLN A 181 -6.75 -8.33 0.58
N ASN A 182 -7.10 -9.12 1.61
CA ASN A 182 -7.22 -10.57 1.46
C ASN A 182 -8.29 -10.98 0.44
N ALA A 183 -9.41 -10.27 0.37
CA ALA A 183 -10.45 -10.55 -0.62
C ALA A 183 -9.94 -10.25 -2.03
N ILE A 184 -9.33 -9.07 -2.23
CA ILE A 184 -8.76 -8.65 -3.50
C ILE A 184 -7.63 -9.59 -3.96
N PHE A 185 -6.76 -10.00 -3.05
CA PHE A 185 -5.69 -10.97 -3.34
C PHE A 185 -6.25 -12.32 -3.80
N ARG A 186 -7.33 -12.81 -3.17
CA ARG A 186 -8.00 -14.07 -3.51
C ARG A 186 -8.76 -14.00 -4.82
N ASP A 187 -9.19 -12.81 -5.25
CA ASP A 187 -9.72 -12.54 -6.59
C ASP A 187 -8.64 -12.54 -7.69
N ASN A 188 -7.44 -13.03 -7.36
CA ASN A 188 -6.28 -13.13 -8.25
C ASN A 188 -5.77 -11.79 -8.79
N ILE A 189 -5.99 -10.71 -8.04
CA ILE A 189 -5.43 -9.40 -8.36
C ILE A 189 -3.95 -9.36 -7.97
N ARG A 190 -3.13 -8.87 -8.89
CA ARG A 190 -1.66 -8.80 -8.78
C ARG A 190 -1.17 -7.41 -9.17
N MET A 191 -0.65 -6.65 -8.22
CA MET A 191 -0.21 -5.26 -8.43
C MET A 191 0.86 -5.17 -9.50
N GLN A 192 1.86 -6.05 -9.51
CA GLN A 192 2.94 -5.96 -10.50
C GLN A 192 2.45 -6.26 -11.92
N ALA A 193 1.43 -7.10 -12.07
CA ALA A 193 0.84 -7.41 -13.38
C ALA A 193 -0.11 -6.31 -13.89
N LEU A 194 -0.65 -5.48 -12.98
CA LEU A 194 -1.60 -4.42 -13.30
C LEU A 194 -0.93 -3.03 -13.41
N ALA A 195 0.06 -2.75 -12.57
CA ALA A 195 0.76 -1.48 -12.52
C ALA A 195 1.88 -1.41 -13.56
N GLY A 196 2.11 -0.21 -14.13
CA GLY A 196 3.30 0.02 -14.96
C GLY A 196 4.58 0.16 -14.13
N PHE A 197 4.43 0.69 -12.91
CA PHE A 197 5.52 1.00 -11.99
C PHE A 197 5.15 0.66 -10.55
N ILE A 198 6.16 0.35 -9.74
CA ILE A 198 6.04 0.19 -8.30
C ILE A 198 7.01 1.15 -7.61
N ARG A 199 6.59 1.72 -6.47
CA ARG A 199 7.51 2.46 -5.60
C ARG A 199 8.11 1.54 -4.55
N ALA A 200 9.43 1.53 -4.45
CA ALA A 200 10.17 0.86 -3.39
C ALA A 200 10.21 1.70 -2.09
N PRO A 201 10.56 1.12 -0.93
CA PRO A 201 10.67 1.82 0.36
C PRO A 201 11.73 2.90 0.42
N ASP A 202 12.75 2.84 -0.43
CA ASP A 202 13.71 3.93 -0.60
C ASP A 202 13.18 5.07 -1.48
N PHE A 203 11.91 4.99 -1.86
CA PHE A 203 11.16 5.89 -2.74
C PHE A 203 11.59 5.89 -4.20
N THR A 204 12.43 4.93 -4.62
CA THR A 204 12.70 4.73 -6.04
C THR A 204 11.46 4.19 -6.74
N ILE A 205 11.27 4.58 -7.99
CA ILE A 205 10.18 4.08 -8.84
C ILE A 205 10.80 3.12 -9.85
N GLU A 206 10.32 1.88 -9.83
CA GLU A 206 10.84 0.78 -10.63
C GLU A 206 9.77 0.34 -11.64
N PRO A 207 10.13 0.07 -12.92
CA PRO A 207 9.18 -0.50 -13.86
C PRO A 207 8.84 -1.94 -13.46
N THR A 208 7.59 -2.35 -13.64
CA THR A 208 7.16 -3.74 -13.39
C THR A 208 7.49 -4.69 -14.54
N GLY A 209 7.93 -4.15 -15.68
CA GLY A 209 8.03 -4.89 -16.94
C GLY A 209 6.68 -5.04 -17.68
N HIS A 210 5.61 -4.46 -17.15
CA HIS A 210 4.29 -4.42 -17.77
C HIS A 210 3.87 -2.99 -18.11
N ALA A 211 3.01 -2.84 -19.13
CA ALA A 211 2.33 -1.57 -19.35
C ALA A 211 1.25 -1.37 -18.28
N ALA A 212 1.02 -0.12 -17.88
CA ALA A 212 -0.09 0.25 -17.00
C ALA A 212 -1.42 -0.28 -17.56
N ARG A 213 -2.12 -1.11 -16.79
CA ARG A 213 -3.40 -1.68 -17.20
C ARG A 213 -4.55 -0.80 -16.78
N ARG A 214 -5.57 -0.74 -17.64
CA ARG A 214 -6.85 -0.15 -17.29
C ARG A 214 -7.61 -1.06 -16.32
N ILE A 215 -7.95 -0.53 -15.16
CA ILE A 215 -8.68 -1.23 -14.12
C ILE A 215 -9.94 -0.46 -13.71
N ARG A 216 -10.87 -1.17 -13.08
CA ARG A 216 -11.97 -0.60 -12.30
C ARG A 216 -11.72 -0.86 -10.83
N ALA A 217 -11.53 0.20 -10.05
CA ALA A 217 -11.46 0.15 -8.60
C ALA A 217 -12.83 0.49 -8.01
N THR A 218 -13.39 -0.39 -7.19
CA THR A 218 -14.68 -0.18 -6.53
C THR A 218 -14.48 -0.12 -5.04
N GLY A 219 -14.99 0.95 -4.41
CA GLY A 219 -14.82 1.18 -2.98
C GLY A 219 -15.65 2.33 -2.48
N TYR A 220 -15.45 2.70 -1.23
CA TYR A 220 -16.13 3.86 -0.66
C TYR A 220 -15.48 5.17 -1.07
N LEU A 221 -16.30 6.17 -1.34
CA LEU A 221 -15.81 7.54 -1.47
C LEU A 221 -15.40 8.07 -0.07
N VAL A 222 -14.23 8.70 0.03
CA VAL A 222 -13.76 9.36 1.25
C VAL A 222 -13.18 10.72 0.90
N TRP A 223 -13.55 11.73 1.69
CA TRP A 223 -12.89 13.02 1.63
C TRP A 223 -11.72 13.02 2.60
N ASP A 224 -10.51 13.04 2.06
CA ASP A 224 -9.29 13.03 2.84
C ASP A 224 -8.86 14.48 3.13
N ASP A 225 -9.33 14.96 4.27
CA ASP A 225 -9.14 16.33 4.74
C ASP A 225 -7.68 16.64 5.12
N GLU A 226 -6.80 15.63 5.25
CA GLU A 226 -5.38 15.89 5.53
C GLU A 226 -4.59 16.39 4.34
N HIS A 227 -5.11 16.09 3.14
CA HIS A 227 -4.40 16.21 1.89
C HIS A 227 -5.29 16.96 0.88
N ASN A 228 -5.78 18.13 1.30
CA ASN A 228 -6.63 19.00 0.50
C ASN A 228 -6.01 20.38 0.22
N GLY A 229 -4.73 20.53 0.55
CA GLY A 229 -3.94 21.73 0.28
C GLY A 229 -3.48 21.81 -1.17
N THR A 230 -3.00 22.98 -1.59
CA THR A 230 -2.50 23.20 -2.96
C THR A 230 -1.22 22.41 -3.29
N ALA A 231 -0.52 21.91 -2.27
CA ALA A 231 0.65 21.04 -2.44
C ALA A 231 0.26 19.57 -2.69
N ASP A 232 -0.97 19.19 -2.34
CA ASP A 232 -1.52 17.84 -2.53
C ASP A 232 -2.45 17.80 -3.75
N VAL A 233 -3.27 18.84 -3.94
CA VAL A 233 -4.34 18.86 -4.95
C VAL A 233 -4.06 19.83 -6.08
N GLY A 234 -4.07 19.32 -7.31
CA GLY A 234 -4.03 20.13 -8.54
C GLY A 234 -3.99 19.26 -9.80
N PRO A 235 -4.19 19.83 -10.99
CA PRO A 235 -4.44 19.05 -12.21
C PRO A 235 -3.17 18.47 -12.84
N THR A 236 -1.99 18.96 -12.49
CA THR A 236 -0.72 18.65 -13.15
C THR A 236 0.40 18.63 -12.13
N ILE A 237 1.33 17.70 -12.24
CA ILE A 237 2.53 17.63 -11.41
C ILE A 237 3.42 18.83 -11.70
N LEU A 238 3.75 19.60 -10.67
CA LEU A 238 4.56 20.82 -10.77
C LEU A 238 5.99 20.63 -10.26
N SER A 239 6.20 19.72 -9.32
CA SER A 239 7.51 19.47 -8.72
C SER A 239 7.62 18.04 -8.19
N ILE A 240 8.85 17.55 -8.03
CA ILE A 240 9.17 16.30 -7.33
C ILE A 240 9.95 16.66 -6.07
N GLY A 241 9.43 16.28 -4.91
CA GLY A 241 10.06 16.52 -3.61
C GLY A 241 11.33 15.68 -3.42
N GLU A 242 12.11 16.01 -2.39
CA GLU A 242 13.31 15.23 -2.02
C GLU A 242 12.97 13.78 -1.62
N ASN A 243 11.77 13.58 -1.07
CA ASN A 243 11.16 12.28 -0.77
C ASN A 243 10.64 11.54 -2.02
N LYS A 244 10.87 12.09 -3.22
CA LYS A 244 10.44 11.56 -4.52
C LYS A 244 8.92 11.49 -4.72
N TYR A 245 8.14 12.09 -3.83
CA TYR A 245 6.72 12.32 -4.10
C TYR A 245 6.57 13.48 -5.08
N HIS A 246 5.61 13.35 -5.98
CA HIS A 246 5.24 14.45 -6.86
C HIS A 246 4.21 15.36 -6.19
N HIS A 247 4.26 16.64 -6.53
CA HIS A 247 3.41 17.69 -6.00
C HIS A 247 2.87 18.56 -7.13
N PRO A 248 1.55 18.79 -7.23
CA PRO A 248 0.48 18.12 -6.48
C PRO A 248 0.49 16.60 -6.64
N TRP A 249 0.08 15.90 -5.58
CA TRP A 249 0.05 14.44 -5.50
C TRP A 249 -1.20 13.83 -6.15
N ARG A 250 -2.30 14.58 -6.19
CA ARG A 250 -3.62 14.07 -6.60
C ARG A 250 -4.46 15.14 -7.29
N SER A 251 -5.44 14.70 -8.08
CA SER A 251 -6.36 15.60 -8.80
C SER A 251 -7.42 16.27 -7.91
N THR A 252 -7.76 15.65 -6.78
CA THR A 252 -8.81 16.10 -5.85
C THR A 252 -8.51 15.58 -4.45
N ALA A 253 -9.05 16.22 -3.42
CA ALA A 253 -8.96 15.73 -2.02
C ALA A 253 -9.78 14.46 -1.74
N TRP A 254 -10.51 13.96 -2.75
CA TRP A 254 -11.33 12.77 -2.65
C TRP A 254 -10.60 11.53 -3.16
N GLU A 255 -10.77 10.42 -2.45
CA GLU A 255 -10.18 9.13 -2.77
C GLU A 255 -11.23 8.02 -2.71
N ILE A 256 -10.87 6.85 -3.23
CA ILE A 256 -11.62 5.62 -3.01
C ILE A 256 -10.91 4.83 -1.91
N HIS A 257 -11.46 4.88 -0.69
CA HIS A 257 -10.89 4.22 0.47
C HIS A 257 -12.00 3.69 1.42
N PRO A 258 -12.03 2.39 1.73
CA PRO A 258 -11.18 1.36 1.16
C PRO A 258 -11.68 0.94 -0.22
N VAL A 259 -10.75 0.59 -1.09
CA VAL A 259 -10.99 -0.24 -2.26
C VAL A 259 -11.41 -1.62 -1.76
N ILE A 260 -12.54 -2.10 -2.28
CA ILE A 260 -13.16 -3.39 -1.92
C ILE A 260 -13.02 -4.40 -3.06
N LYS A 261 -13.01 -3.94 -4.30
CA LYS A 261 -12.90 -4.79 -5.50
C LYS A 261 -12.05 -4.11 -6.55
N ILE A 262 -11.23 -4.89 -7.25
CA ILE A 262 -10.50 -4.45 -8.45
C ILE A 262 -10.85 -5.39 -9.60
N GLU A 263 -11.07 -4.82 -10.78
CA GLU A 263 -11.31 -5.57 -12.02
C GLU A 263 -10.35 -5.07 -13.10
N ALA A 264 -9.64 -5.97 -13.78
CA ALA A 264 -8.91 -5.60 -14.99
C ALA A 264 -9.88 -5.51 -16.18
N LEU A 265 -9.87 -4.39 -16.91
CA LEU A 265 -10.85 -4.13 -17.98
C LEU A 265 -10.36 -4.55 -19.37
N GLU A 266 -9.05 -4.78 -19.53
CA GLU A 266 -8.43 -5.11 -20.82
C GLU A 266 -7.53 -6.34 -20.69
N GLY A 267 -7.81 -7.36 -21.53
CA GLY A 267 -7.05 -8.59 -21.66
C GLY A 267 -7.19 -9.53 -20.46
N ALA A 268 -7.74 -10.73 -20.69
CA ALA A 268 -7.53 -11.86 -19.79
C ALA A 268 -6.04 -11.92 -19.46
N LEU A 269 -5.69 -12.03 -18.17
CA LEU A 269 -4.32 -12.28 -17.75
C LEU A 269 -3.89 -13.61 -18.38
N VAL A 270 -3.35 -13.56 -19.60
CA VAL A 270 -2.59 -14.68 -20.16
C VAL A 270 -1.28 -14.65 -19.39
N LEU A 271 -1.30 -15.22 -18.19
CA LEU A 271 -0.11 -15.47 -17.43
C LEU A 271 0.78 -16.36 -18.31
N PRO A 272 2.07 -16.04 -18.47
CA PRO A 272 2.98 -16.97 -19.11
C PRO A 272 2.95 -18.26 -18.28
N THR A 273 2.43 -19.34 -18.86
CA THR A 273 2.57 -20.69 -18.32
C THR A 273 4.05 -20.89 -18.02
N ALA A 274 4.37 -21.04 -16.73
CA ALA A 274 5.74 -21.29 -16.28
C ALA A 274 6.34 -22.41 -17.13
N SER A 275 7.38 -22.10 -17.91
CA SER A 275 8.16 -23.14 -18.57
C SER A 275 8.68 -24.09 -17.48
N PRO A 276 8.54 -25.40 -17.65
CA PRO A 276 9.03 -26.34 -16.66
C PRO A 276 10.54 -26.11 -16.46
N SER A 277 10.94 -25.83 -15.22
CA SER A 277 12.36 -25.78 -14.85
C SER A 277 13.05 -27.06 -15.35
N PRO A 278 14.26 -26.95 -15.93
CA PRO A 278 15.00 -28.11 -16.39
C PRO A 278 15.26 -29.04 -15.21
N THR A 279 14.74 -30.25 -15.33
CA THR A 279 14.99 -31.34 -14.38
C THR A 279 16.49 -31.61 -14.36
N PRO A 280 17.16 -31.70 -13.19
CA PRO A 280 18.53 -32.18 -13.14
C PRO A 280 18.58 -33.64 -13.62
N PRO A 281 19.64 -34.07 -14.33
CA PRO A 281 19.73 -35.42 -14.86
C PRO A 281 19.80 -36.44 -13.71
N VAL A 282 18.76 -37.26 -13.61
CA VAL A 282 18.73 -38.42 -12.70
C VAL A 282 19.60 -39.52 -13.29
N SER A 283 20.69 -39.83 -12.60
CA SER A 283 21.54 -40.99 -12.89
C SER A 283 20.74 -42.28 -12.69
N ALA A 284 20.76 -43.15 -13.70
CA ALA A 284 20.02 -44.40 -13.71
C ALA A 284 20.64 -45.42 -12.74
N ALA A 285 19.84 -45.89 -11.78
CA ALA A 285 20.06 -47.13 -11.05
C ALA A 285 18.75 -47.93 -11.02
N SER A 286 18.86 -49.23 -11.32
CA SER A 286 17.81 -50.22 -11.57
C SER A 286 16.79 -50.42 -10.42
N PRO A 287 15.59 -50.96 -10.71
CA PRO A 287 14.42 -50.81 -9.85
C PRO A 287 14.36 -51.85 -8.73
N LYS A 288 13.98 -51.40 -7.54
CA LYS A 288 13.48 -52.25 -6.44
C LYS A 288 11.99 -51.99 -6.27
N ILE A 289 11.20 -53.06 -6.39
CA ILE A 289 9.75 -53.09 -6.26
C ILE A 289 9.34 -52.64 -4.84
N ILE A 290 8.48 -51.63 -4.72
CA ILE A 290 7.82 -51.21 -3.48
C ILE A 290 6.30 -51.13 -3.74
N PRO A 291 5.43 -51.55 -2.80
CA PRO A 291 4.00 -51.74 -3.05
C PRO A 291 3.24 -50.44 -3.23
N SER A 292 2.24 -50.49 -4.11
CA SER A 292 1.25 -49.46 -4.39
C SER A 292 0.49 -49.05 -3.12
N ALA A 293 0.68 -47.81 -2.67
CA ALA A 293 -0.13 -47.20 -1.62
C ALA A 293 -1.35 -46.51 -2.25
N ALA A 294 -2.53 -46.82 -1.70
CA ALA A 294 -3.81 -46.25 -2.07
C ALA A 294 -3.87 -44.72 -1.79
N PRO A 295 -4.70 -43.95 -2.52
CA PRO A 295 -4.86 -42.52 -2.28
C PRO A 295 -5.66 -42.29 -0.99
N SER A 296 -4.99 -41.80 0.05
CA SER A 296 -5.62 -41.40 1.32
C SER A 296 -6.20 -40.00 1.24
N ALA A 297 -7.45 -39.89 1.71
CA ALA A 297 -8.16 -38.80 2.38
C ALA A 297 -7.67 -37.35 2.18
N SER A 298 -8.63 -36.48 1.86
CA SER A 298 -8.49 -35.01 1.80
C SER A 298 -7.88 -34.43 3.08
N SER A 299 -6.57 -34.21 3.09
CA SER A 299 -5.88 -33.43 4.11
C SER A 299 -6.41 -32.00 4.07
N GLN A 300 -6.82 -31.45 5.21
CA GLN A 300 -7.15 -30.02 5.27
C GLN A 300 -5.95 -29.20 4.76
N PRO A 301 -6.19 -28.08 4.07
CA PRO A 301 -5.10 -27.23 3.58
C PRO A 301 -4.25 -26.78 4.76
N GLN A 302 -2.98 -27.16 4.78
CA GLN A 302 -2.01 -26.70 5.78
C GLN A 302 -1.43 -25.35 5.32
N PHE A 303 -1.18 -24.46 6.27
CA PHE A 303 -0.61 -23.14 6.02
C PHE A 303 0.60 -22.89 6.91
N VAL A 304 1.48 -22.01 6.45
CA VAL A 304 2.59 -21.43 7.22
C VAL A 304 2.51 -19.92 7.18
N THR A 305 3.05 -19.29 8.22
CA THR A 305 3.33 -17.86 8.28
C THR A 305 4.83 -17.64 8.18
N ILE A 306 5.25 -16.73 7.31
CA ILE A 306 6.65 -16.30 7.24
C ILE A 306 7.03 -15.55 8.52
N THR A 307 8.08 -16.01 9.19
CA THR A 307 8.62 -15.40 10.42
C THR A 307 9.86 -14.56 10.16
N GLN A 308 10.55 -14.79 9.05
CA GLN A 308 11.72 -14.02 8.59
C GLN A 308 11.64 -13.75 7.09
N PRO A 309 12.03 -12.58 6.58
CA PRO A 309 11.96 -12.27 5.15
C PRO A 309 12.72 -13.28 4.27
N VAL A 310 12.10 -13.75 3.18
CA VAL A 310 12.70 -14.72 2.24
C VAL A 310 12.69 -14.18 0.82
N LYS A 311 13.85 -14.07 0.17
CA LYS A 311 13.95 -13.74 -1.26
C LYS A 311 13.58 -14.94 -2.13
N ILE A 312 12.72 -14.74 -3.11
CA ILE A 312 12.35 -15.73 -4.13
C ILE A 312 12.37 -15.11 -5.53
N LYS A 313 12.58 -15.93 -6.56
CA LYS A 313 12.45 -15.53 -7.97
C LYS A 313 11.05 -15.83 -8.46
N ILE A 314 10.34 -14.83 -8.98
CA ILE A 314 9.00 -14.96 -9.57
C ILE A 314 9.07 -14.71 -11.09
N PRO A 315 8.03 -15.04 -11.89
CA PRO A 315 8.10 -14.94 -13.35
C PRO A 315 8.52 -13.56 -13.90
N TYR A 316 8.28 -12.50 -13.13
CA TYR A 316 8.54 -11.11 -13.50
C TYR A 316 9.63 -10.44 -12.65
N GLY A 317 10.47 -11.21 -11.93
CA GLY A 317 11.63 -10.65 -11.21
C GLY A 317 12.01 -11.38 -9.94
N GLU A 318 12.57 -10.64 -8.97
CA GLU A 318 12.79 -11.12 -7.61
C GLU A 318 11.82 -10.41 -6.66
N THR A 319 11.34 -11.11 -5.64
CA THR A 319 10.55 -10.51 -4.56
C THR A 319 10.98 -11.05 -3.21
N VAL A 320 10.61 -10.35 -2.15
CA VAL A 320 10.82 -10.75 -0.76
C VAL A 320 9.47 -11.12 -0.16
N LEU A 321 9.31 -12.38 0.23
CA LEU A 321 8.21 -12.81 1.09
C LEU A 321 8.43 -12.22 2.48
N GLN A 322 7.63 -11.23 2.87
CA GLN A 322 7.80 -10.55 4.15
C GLN A 322 7.27 -11.38 5.31
N ARG A 323 7.69 -11.02 6.52
CA ARG A 323 7.09 -11.53 7.76
C ARG A 323 5.56 -11.33 7.74
N GLY A 324 4.83 -12.27 8.33
CA GLY A 324 3.37 -12.27 8.38
C GLY A 324 2.68 -12.78 7.11
N THR A 325 3.43 -12.98 6.00
CA THR A 325 2.89 -13.59 4.78
C THR A 325 2.40 -15.00 5.08
N ARG A 326 1.13 -15.29 4.77
CA ARG A 326 0.55 -16.61 4.96
C ARG A 326 0.53 -17.38 3.64
N LEU A 327 1.06 -18.61 3.64
CA LEU A 327 1.25 -19.42 2.44
C LEU A 327 0.70 -20.82 2.61
N SER A 328 0.10 -21.37 1.56
CA SER A 328 -0.38 -22.76 1.56
C SER A 328 0.80 -23.72 1.40
N VAL A 329 0.89 -24.70 2.29
CA VAL A 329 1.90 -25.76 2.27
C VAL A 329 1.44 -26.88 1.34
N LEU A 330 2.31 -27.24 0.41
CA LEU A 330 2.10 -28.37 -0.51
C LEU A 330 2.85 -29.63 -0.05
N SER A 331 4.07 -29.45 0.45
CA SER A 331 4.89 -30.51 1.04
C SER A 331 6.01 -29.90 1.87
N HIS A 332 6.75 -30.70 2.64
CA HIS A 332 7.93 -30.24 3.36
C HIS A 332 8.94 -31.38 3.54
N ASP A 333 10.18 -31.01 3.86
CA ASP A 333 11.21 -31.90 4.35
C ASP A 333 11.87 -31.30 5.60
N ALA A 334 13.00 -31.86 6.06
CA ALA A 334 13.70 -31.39 7.25
C ALA A 334 14.32 -29.99 7.13
N LYS A 335 14.46 -29.44 5.92
CA LYS A 335 15.14 -28.17 5.64
C LYS A 335 14.22 -27.14 5.00
N THR A 336 13.23 -27.57 4.24
CA THR A 336 12.41 -26.70 3.40
C THR A 336 10.93 -27.02 3.48
N VAL A 337 10.12 -25.99 3.25
CA VAL A 337 8.68 -26.12 3.02
C VAL A 337 8.41 -25.71 1.58
N ARG A 338 7.71 -26.56 0.82
CA ARG A 338 7.20 -26.21 -0.51
C ARG A 338 5.86 -25.51 -0.36
N VAL A 339 5.83 -24.25 -0.68
CA VAL A 339 4.67 -23.37 -0.57
C VAL A 339 4.15 -22.98 -1.94
N ARG A 340 2.83 -22.78 -2.03
CA ARG A 340 2.23 -22.07 -3.15
C ARG A 340 2.30 -20.58 -2.87
N TYR A 341 2.89 -19.82 -3.78
CA TYR A 341 2.86 -18.36 -3.78
C TYR A 341 2.58 -17.89 -5.19
N LEU A 342 1.57 -17.02 -5.35
CA LEU A 342 1.03 -16.68 -6.66
C LEU A 342 0.67 -17.96 -7.44
N ASP A 343 1.07 -18.04 -8.70
CA ASP A 343 0.77 -19.17 -9.60
C ASP A 343 1.91 -20.20 -9.68
N ALA A 344 2.84 -20.19 -8.73
CA ALA A 344 4.02 -21.05 -8.72
C ALA A 344 4.30 -21.70 -7.36
N ILE A 345 5.20 -22.68 -7.38
CA ILE A 345 5.62 -23.44 -6.20
C ILE A 345 7.06 -23.07 -5.87
N TYR A 346 7.29 -22.65 -4.62
CA TYR A 346 8.61 -22.28 -4.13
C TYR A 346 9.03 -23.14 -2.94
N ALA A 347 10.30 -23.48 -2.87
CA ALA A 347 10.89 -24.06 -1.68
C ALA A 347 11.51 -22.94 -0.84
N ILE A 348 11.06 -22.81 0.41
CA ILE A 348 11.57 -21.81 1.37
C ILE A 348 12.16 -22.51 2.59
N PRO A 349 13.16 -21.91 3.28
CA PRO A 349 13.74 -22.52 4.47
C PRO A 349 12.70 -22.71 5.58
N ILE A 350 12.62 -23.91 6.17
CA ILE A 350 11.67 -24.18 7.26
C ILE A 350 11.87 -23.22 8.45
N THR A 351 13.13 -22.83 8.71
CA THR A 351 13.54 -21.88 9.76
C THR A 351 13.01 -20.46 9.57
N SER A 352 12.53 -20.12 8.36
CA SER A 352 11.91 -18.82 8.05
C SER A 352 10.40 -18.83 8.22
N THR A 353 9.83 -19.91 8.75
CA THR A 353 8.38 -20.11 8.92
C THR A 353 8.03 -20.44 10.36
N ASP A 354 6.73 -20.48 10.68
CA ASP A 354 6.18 -21.01 11.92
C ASP A 354 5.88 -22.53 11.85
N PHE A 355 6.27 -23.20 10.77
CA PHE A 355 6.07 -24.64 10.58
C PHE A 355 6.84 -25.45 11.62
N ARG A 356 6.15 -26.34 12.32
CA ARG A 356 6.70 -27.20 13.37
C ARG A 356 6.54 -28.66 13.04
#